data_AF-F2QNP2-F1
#
_entry.id   AF-F2QNP2-F1
#
_cell.length_a   1.000
_cell.length_b   1.000
_cell.length_c   1.000
_cell.angle_alpha   90.00
_cell.angle_beta   90.00
_cell.angle_gamma   90.00
#
_symmetry.space_group_name_H-M   'P 1'
#
loop_
_entity.id
_entity.type
_entity.pdbx_description
1 polymer ?
#
loop_
_entity_poly.entity_id
_entity_poly.type
_entity_poly.pdbx_seq_one_letter_code
_entity_poly.pdbx_strand_id
1 'polypeptide(L)'
;MSKQPDNTYVPKFIKDTPWYAGEHQREETTEKNIKDRFIKHKGVGKECKNCGMPHNEKDCFEKPKRRKVNKQSDTIMVRDTDDWDSKRDKWFGYNADEEYQEQLAKWNANEAKKQRAKLLKDLSAQVDLLYSWMIQGGEVNLTEAEQVELEKEILDEYCGEGVKRCLQDTGDLANEGFVGESKVNEFEGSKVFAWGREKGSDTTVAMKGPGGSHGSDGQTKNQDKSAIEEKRRKLLEKYK
;
A
#
# COMPACT_ATOMS: atom_id res chain seq x y z
N MET A 1 -36.39 7.36 2.95
CA MET A 1 -35.55 7.06 1.76
C MET A 1 -35.55 8.30 0.88
N SER A 2 -34.39 8.92 0.69
CA SER A 2 -34.24 10.10 -0.17
C SER A 2 -34.49 9.68 -1.62
N LYS A 3 -35.39 10.38 -2.30
CA LYS A 3 -35.53 10.23 -3.75
C LYS A 3 -34.27 10.82 -4.38
N GLN A 4 -33.53 10.01 -5.14
CA GLN A 4 -32.44 10.55 -5.94
C GLN A 4 -33.02 11.50 -7.01
N PRO A 5 -32.30 12.58 -7.37
CA PRO A 5 -32.78 13.53 -8.36
C PRO A 5 -32.95 12.84 -9.73
N ASP A 6 -34.10 13.07 -10.36
CA ASP A 6 -34.41 12.49 -11.66
C ASP A 6 -33.49 13.05 -12.74
N ASN A 7 -32.73 12.16 -13.39
CA ASN A 7 -31.90 12.54 -14.52
C ASN A 7 -32.79 12.89 -15.74
N THR A 8 -32.70 14.14 -16.21
CA THR A 8 -33.47 14.68 -17.35
C THR A 8 -33.26 13.88 -18.63
N TYR A 9 -32.08 13.28 -18.81
CA TYR A 9 -31.70 12.61 -20.05
C TYR A 9 -32.20 11.17 -20.17
N VAL A 10 -32.75 10.57 -19.11
CA VAL A 10 -33.29 9.21 -19.19
C VAL A 10 -34.64 9.22 -19.93
N PRO A 11 -34.81 8.46 -21.04
CA PRO A 11 -36.05 8.41 -21.81
C PRO A 11 -37.25 7.89 -21.01
N LYS A 12 -38.48 8.30 -21.40
CA LYS A 12 -39.73 7.90 -20.73
C LYS A 12 -39.93 6.39 -20.64
N PHE A 13 -39.66 5.64 -21.71
CA PHE A 13 -39.85 4.18 -21.72
C PHE A 13 -38.92 3.42 -20.76
N ILE A 14 -37.85 4.07 -20.29
CA ILE A 14 -36.95 3.53 -19.26
C ILE A 14 -37.48 3.95 -17.88
N LYS A 15 -37.86 5.23 -17.71
CA LYS A 15 -38.38 5.79 -16.46
C LYS A 15 -39.70 5.16 -16.01
N ASP A 16 -40.62 4.95 -16.94
CA ASP A 16 -41.99 4.53 -16.63
C ASP A 16 -42.00 3.04 -16.29
N THR A 17 -42.34 2.75 -15.04
CA THR A 17 -42.50 1.39 -14.55
C THR A 17 -43.76 0.77 -15.17
N PRO A 18 -43.68 -0.44 -15.76
CA PRO A 18 -44.88 -1.12 -16.27
C PRO A 18 -45.81 -1.54 -15.12
N TRP A 19 -47.12 -1.62 -15.39
CA TRP A 19 -48.16 -1.85 -14.38
C TRP A 19 -48.00 -3.11 -13.52
N TYR A 20 -47.23 -4.10 -14.00
CA TYR A 20 -46.99 -5.37 -13.32
C TYR A 20 -45.68 -5.41 -12.52
N ALA A 21 -44.79 -4.42 -12.69
CA ALA A 21 -43.52 -4.36 -11.98
C ALA A 21 -43.59 -3.33 -10.85
N GLY A 22 -43.01 -3.65 -9.69
CA GLY A 22 -42.74 -2.69 -8.62
C GLY A 22 -41.54 -1.81 -8.99
N GLU A 23 -40.47 -1.81 -8.20
CA GLU A 23 -39.23 -1.13 -8.59
C GLU A 23 -38.52 -1.95 -9.70
N HIS A 24 -38.62 -1.55 -10.98
CA HIS A 24 -38.27 -2.41 -12.14
C HIS A 24 -36.81 -2.33 -12.59
N GLN A 25 -36.07 -1.30 -12.18
CA GLN A 25 -34.67 -1.12 -12.59
C GLN A 25 -33.66 -1.55 -11.54
N ARG A 26 -34.09 -1.76 -10.31
CA ARG A 26 -33.21 -2.24 -9.25
C ARG A 26 -33.13 -3.75 -9.38
N GLU A 27 -31.95 -4.28 -9.65
CA GLU A 27 -31.74 -5.73 -9.57
C GLU A 27 -32.24 -6.21 -8.20
N GLU A 28 -33.19 -7.14 -8.19
CA GLU A 28 -33.48 -7.91 -7.00
C GLU A 28 -32.15 -8.49 -6.53
N THR A 29 -31.77 -8.20 -5.28
CA THR A 29 -30.52 -8.67 -4.71
C THR A 29 -30.63 -10.18 -4.48
N THR A 30 -30.57 -10.96 -5.56
CA THR A 30 -30.14 -12.34 -5.47
C THR A 30 -28.73 -12.26 -4.88
N GLU A 31 -28.58 -12.77 -3.66
CA GLU A 31 -27.32 -12.74 -2.94
C GLU A 31 -26.23 -13.35 -3.82
N LYS A 32 -25.37 -12.52 -4.42
CA LYS A 32 -24.21 -12.91 -5.23
C LYS A 32 -23.08 -13.45 -4.34
N ASN A 33 -23.43 -14.28 -3.35
CA ASN A 33 -22.47 -14.96 -2.49
C ASN A 33 -22.01 -16.23 -3.18
N ILE A 34 -20.69 -16.46 -3.16
CA ILE A 34 -20.08 -17.71 -3.61
C ILE A 34 -20.54 -18.79 -2.62
N LYS A 35 -21.45 -19.66 -3.07
CA LYS A 35 -21.99 -20.77 -2.29
C LYS A 35 -21.70 -22.07 -3.03
N ASP A 36 -20.70 -22.80 -2.56
CA ASP A 36 -20.37 -24.11 -3.11
C ASP A 36 -21.37 -25.15 -2.64
N ARG A 37 -22.39 -25.39 -3.47
CA ARG A 37 -23.44 -26.34 -3.17
C ARG A 37 -23.13 -27.70 -3.79
N PHE A 38 -23.13 -28.71 -2.93
CA PHE A 38 -23.14 -30.10 -3.33
C PHE A 38 -24.52 -30.71 -3.11
N ILE A 39 -25.05 -31.36 -4.13
CA ILE A 39 -26.32 -32.10 -4.07
C ILE A 39 -26.03 -33.60 -4.07
N LYS A 40 -26.81 -34.33 -3.27
CA LYS A 40 -26.83 -35.79 -3.29
C LYS A 40 -27.36 -36.27 -4.63
N HIS A 41 -26.51 -36.89 -5.43
CA HIS A 41 -26.95 -37.45 -6.70
C HIS A 41 -27.74 -38.74 -6.44
N LYS A 42 -29.07 -38.64 -6.57
CA LYS A 42 -29.94 -39.82 -6.62
C LYS A 42 -29.73 -40.47 -7.98
N GLY A 43 -28.73 -41.37 -8.08
CA GLY A 43 -28.45 -42.08 -9.32
C GLY A 43 -29.73 -42.70 -9.90
N VAL A 44 -29.94 -42.49 -11.19
CA VAL A 44 -31.11 -43.02 -11.90
C VAL A 44 -30.77 -44.44 -12.32
N GLY A 45 -31.22 -45.44 -11.56
CA GLY A 45 -31.00 -46.84 -11.95
C GLY A 45 -31.04 -47.84 -10.80
N LYS A 46 -30.83 -49.12 -11.16
CA LYS A 46 -30.61 -50.20 -10.20
C LYS A 46 -29.24 -50.03 -9.53
N GLU A 47 -29.14 -50.47 -8.29
CA GLU A 47 -27.86 -50.54 -7.58
C GLU A 47 -26.83 -51.39 -8.33
N CYS A 48 -25.59 -50.92 -8.38
CA CYS A 48 -24.47 -51.61 -9.01
C CYS A 48 -24.21 -52.94 -8.27
N LYS A 49 -24.15 -54.05 -9.00
CA LYS A 49 -23.91 -55.38 -8.40
C LYS A 49 -22.52 -55.54 -7.80
N ASN A 50 -21.57 -54.70 -8.22
CA ASN A 50 -20.18 -54.75 -7.77
C ASN A 50 -19.98 -54.04 -6.41
N CYS A 51 -20.46 -52.80 -6.28
CA CYS A 51 -20.21 -51.94 -5.10
C CYS A 51 -21.49 -51.50 -4.36
N GLY A 52 -22.68 -51.72 -4.93
CA GLY A 52 -23.96 -51.39 -4.28
C GLY A 52 -24.42 -49.93 -4.40
N MET A 53 -23.67 -49.05 -5.06
CA MET A 53 -24.07 -47.65 -5.31
C MET A 53 -24.95 -47.49 -6.56
N PRO A 54 -25.76 -46.42 -6.69
CA PRO A 54 -26.68 -46.23 -7.81
C PRO A 54 -25.96 -45.74 -9.08
N HIS A 55 -25.31 -46.66 -9.79
CA HIS A 55 -24.72 -46.47 -11.12
C HIS A 55 -24.69 -47.81 -11.89
N ASN A 56 -24.34 -47.76 -13.18
CA ASN A 56 -24.24 -48.97 -14.00
C ASN A 56 -22.99 -49.78 -13.68
N GLU A 57 -23.08 -51.12 -13.73
CA GLU A 57 -21.93 -52.01 -13.45
C GLU A 57 -20.70 -51.77 -14.34
N LYS A 58 -20.91 -51.26 -15.56
CA LYS A 58 -19.83 -50.89 -16.50
C LYS A 58 -19.11 -49.60 -16.12
N ASP A 59 -19.79 -48.70 -15.43
CA ASP A 59 -19.30 -47.37 -15.02
C ASP A 59 -18.83 -47.40 -13.56
N CYS A 60 -18.59 -48.60 -13.02
CA CYS A 60 -18.15 -48.78 -11.64
C CYS A 60 -16.67 -48.45 -11.47
N PHE A 61 -16.37 -47.48 -10.61
CA PHE A 61 -14.99 -47.08 -10.28
C PHE A 61 -14.27 -48.09 -9.39
N GLU A 62 -14.99 -48.95 -8.67
CA GLU A 62 -14.36 -50.03 -7.91
C GLU A 62 -13.93 -51.18 -8.82
N LYS A 63 -12.81 -51.82 -8.44
CA LYS A 63 -12.33 -53.04 -9.09
C LYS A 63 -13.45 -54.10 -9.17
N PRO A 64 -13.66 -54.79 -10.30
CA PRO A 64 -14.68 -55.81 -10.44
C PRO A 64 -14.51 -56.95 -9.42
N LYS A 65 -15.56 -57.23 -8.63
CA LYS A 65 -15.61 -58.29 -7.63
C LYS A 65 -16.51 -59.43 -8.11
N ARG A 66 -16.13 -60.67 -7.80
CA ARG A 66 -16.93 -61.88 -8.11
C ARG A 66 -18.08 -62.10 -7.14
N ARG A 67 -18.01 -61.54 -5.93
CA ARG A 67 -19.06 -61.63 -4.89
C ARG A 67 -19.82 -60.31 -4.84
N LYS A 68 -21.15 -60.39 -4.73
CA LYS A 68 -22.01 -59.22 -4.56
C LYS A 68 -21.70 -58.57 -3.20
N VAL A 69 -21.46 -57.26 -3.22
CA VAL A 69 -21.23 -56.47 -2.00
C VAL A 69 -22.59 -56.10 -1.39
N ASN A 70 -22.66 -56.11 -0.06
CA ASN A 70 -23.85 -55.68 0.68
C ASN A 70 -23.90 -54.14 0.69
N LYS A 71 -25.11 -53.57 0.61
CA LYS A 71 -25.33 -52.11 0.44
C LYS A 71 -24.40 -51.25 1.31
N GLN A 72 -23.57 -50.43 0.67
CA GLN A 72 -22.91 -49.30 1.31
C GLN A 72 -23.77 -48.05 1.07
N SER A 73 -24.01 -47.27 2.11
CA SER A 73 -24.91 -46.10 2.09
C SER A 73 -24.22 -44.80 1.67
N ASP A 74 -23.02 -44.87 1.11
CA ASP A 74 -22.26 -43.68 0.78
C ASP A 74 -22.95 -42.94 -0.37
N THR A 75 -23.28 -41.68 -0.10
CA THR A 75 -23.98 -40.84 -1.06
C THR A 75 -22.96 -40.02 -1.82
N ILE A 76 -22.92 -40.20 -3.14
CA ILE A 76 -22.08 -39.37 -4.01
C ILE A 76 -22.67 -37.96 -4.06
N MET A 77 -21.84 -36.99 -3.69
CA MET A 77 -22.15 -35.57 -3.75
C MET A 77 -21.68 -35.02 -5.10
N VAL A 78 -22.56 -34.33 -5.82
CA VAL A 78 -22.31 -33.74 -7.14
C VAL A 78 -22.50 -32.23 -7.05
N ARG A 79 -21.69 -31.49 -7.81
CA ARG A 79 -21.76 -30.04 -7.91
C ARG A 79 -23.09 -29.60 -8.54
N ASP A 80 -23.76 -28.65 -7.88
CA ASP A 80 -24.98 -28.01 -8.39
C ASP A 80 -24.67 -26.55 -8.77
N THR A 81 -24.29 -26.33 -10.03
CA THR A 81 -23.97 -25.00 -10.53
C THR A 81 -24.45 -24.85 -11.96
N ASP A 82 -25.19 -23.77 -12.23
CA ASP A 82 -25.68 -23.45 -13.57
C ASP A 82 -24.81 -22.43 -14.30
N ASP A 83 -24.11 -21.58 -13.55
CA ASP A 83 -23.29 -20.50 -14.10
C ASP A 83 -22.04 -20.99 -14.83
N TRP A 84 -21.67 -20.25 -15.88
CA TRP A 84 -20.51 -20.54 -16.72
C TRP A 84 -19.19 -20.39 -15.97
N ASP A 85 -19.06 -19.34 -15.15
CA ASP A 85 -17.88 -19.08 -14.31
C ASP A 85 -17.77 -20.14 -13.22
N SER A 86 -18.87 -20.43 -12.52
CA SER A 86 -18.91 -21.48 -11.51
C SER A 86 -18.42 -22.80 -12.09
N LYS A 87 -18.97 -23.29 -13.20
CA LYS A 87 -18.52 -24.56 -13.84
C LYS A 87 -17.01 -24.64 -14.12
N ARG A 88 -16.33 -23.50 -14.31
CA ARG A 88 -14.89 -23.41 -14.58
C ARG A 88 -14.06 -22.97 -13.37
N ASP A 89 -14.69 -22.73 -12.24
CA ASP A 89 -14.00 -22.32 -11.05
C ASP A 89 -13.02 -23.41 -10.60
N LYS A 90 -11.74 -23.06 -10.64
CA LYS A 90 -10.62 -23.91 -10.25
C LYS A 90 -10.61 -24.18 -8.75
N TRP A 91 -11.21 -23.28 -7.97
CA TRP A 91 -11.20 -23.31 -6.51
C TRP A 91 -12.51 -23.84 -5.92
N PHE A 92 -13.35 -24.48 -6.73
CA PHE A 92 -14.59 -25.07 -6.22
C PHE A 92 -14.32 -26.18 -5.20
N GLY A 93 -14.96 -26.07 -4.03
CA GLY A 93 -14.77 -26.97 -2.92
C GLY A 93 -13.45 -26.74 -2.16
N TYR A 94 -12.79 -25.59 -2.36
CA TYR A 94 -11.61 -25.22 -1.59
C TYR A 94 -11.97 -25.00 -0.11
N ASN A 95 -11.35 -25.78 0.76
CA ASN A 95 -11.53 -25.66 2.21
C ASN A 95 -10.58 -24.60 2.75
N ALA A 96 -11.07 -23.35 2.82
CA ALA A 96 -10.29 -22.22 3.31
C ALA A 96 -9.74 -22.46 4.73
N ASP A 97 -10.46 -23.20 5.58
CA ASP A 97 -10.01 -23.42 6.95
C ASP A 97 -8.77 -24.33 7.03
N GLU A 98 -8.66 -25.37 6.21
CA GLU A 98 -7.53 -26.31 6.33
C GLU A 98 -6.32 -25.83 5.51
N GLU A 99 -6.50 -25.61 4.22
CA GLU A 99 -5.38 -25.34 3.30
C GLU A 99 -4.73 -23.97 3.55
N TYR A 100 -5.52 -22.95 3.84
CA TYR A 100 -4.99 -21.61 4.12
C TYR A 100 -4.29 -21.56 5.49
N GLN A 101 -4.82 -22.24 6.50
CA GLN A 101 -4.19 -22.30 7.82
C GLN A 101 -2.83 -23.01 7.75
N GLU A 102 -2.71 -24.08 6.97
CA GLU A 102 -1.42 -24.72 6.72
C GLU A 102 -0.43 -23.76 6.06
N GLN A 103 -0.88 -22.97 5.09
CA GLN A 103 -0.02 -22.02 4.40
C GLN A 103 0.42 -20.88 5.33
N LEU A 104 -0.47 -20.38 6.19
CA LEU A 104 -0.14 -19.43 7.25
C LEU A 104 0.87 -20.03 8.24
N ALA A 105 0.70 -21.29 8.65
CA ALA A 105 1.64 -21.97 9.52
C ALA A 105 3.04 -22.09 8.89
N LYS A 106 3.11 -22.45 7.60
CA LYS A 106 4.36 -22.50 6.82
C LYS A 106 5.02 -21.12 6.73
N TRP A 107 4.23 -20.07 6.48
CA TRP A 107 4.72 -18.70 6.40
C TRP A 107 5.28 -18.23 7.75
N ASN A 108 4.53 -18.42 8.84
CA ASN A 108 4.96 -18.08 10.20
C ASN A 108 6.24 -18.83 10.60
N ALA A 109 6.33 -20.13 10.26
CA ALA A 109 7.53 -20.92 10.53
C ALA A 109 8.75 -20.39 9.75
N ASN A 110 8.55 -19.92 8.51
CA ASN A 110 9.61 -19.32 7.71
C ASN A 110 10.03 -17.95 8.23
N GLU A 111 9.10 -17.12 8.67
CA GLU A 111 9.42 -15.84 9.33
C GLU A 111 10.20 -16.07 10.63
N ALA A 112 9.79 -17.03 11.46
CA ALA A 112 10.54 -17.39 12.67
C ALA A 112 11.98 -17.85 12.34
N LYS A 113 12.19 -18.59 11.24
CA LYS A 113 13.53 -18.97 10.78
C LYS A 113 14.35 -17.76 10.32
N LYS A 114 13.74 -16.83 9.58
CA LYS A 114 14.40 -15.59 9.15
C LYS A 114 14.82 -14.75 10.35
N GLN A 115 13.94 -14.58 11.34
CA GLN A 115 14.25 -13.85 12.57
C GLN A 115 15.40 -14.49 13.34
N ARG A 116 15.39 -15.82 13.52
CA ARG A 116 16.51 -16.55 14.14
C ARG A 116 17.81 -16.38 13.36
N ALA A 117 17.77 -16.43 12.03
CA ALA A 117 18.95 -16.23 11.20
C ALA A 117 19.48 -14.79 11.29
N LYS A 118 18.60 -13.79 11.39
CA LYS A 118 18.99 -12.39 11.62
C LYS A 118 19.68 -12.25 12.98
N LEU A 119 19.05 -12.73 14.05
CA LEU A 119 19.64 -12.71 15.40
C LEU A 119 21.00 -13.43 15.46
N LEU A 120 21.15 -14.54 14.74
CA LEU A 120 22.42 -15.26 14.68
C LEU A 120 23.52 -14.44 13.99
N LYS A 121 23.17 -13.73 12.89
CA LYS A 121 24.10 -12.82 12.20
C LYS A 121 24.49 -11.64 13.08
N ASP A 122 23.53 -11.03 13.77
CA ASP A 122 23.78 -9.91 14.66
C ASP A 122 24.68 -10.34 15.83
N LEU A 123 24.45 -11.53 16.39
CA LEU A 123 25.30 -12.11 17.43
C LEU A 123 26.72 -12.40 16.93
N SER A 124 26.87 -12.95 15.71
CA SER A 124 28.21 -13.17 15.15
C SER A 124 28.96 -11.85 14.93
N ALA A 125 28.28 -10.81 14.45
CA ALA A 125 28.90 -9.49 14.28
C ALA A 125 29.36 -8.90 15.63
N GLN A 126 28.57 -9.06 16.69
CA GLN A 126 28.96 -8.63 18.03
C GLN A 126 30.18 -9.40 18.56
N VAL A 127 30.25 -10.72 18.33
CA VAL A 127 31.41 -11.53 18.73
C VAL A 127 32.66 -11.09 17.98
N ASP A 128 32.56 -10.82 16.67
CA ASP A 128 33.68 -10.35 15.87
C ASP A 128 34.18 -8.96 16.32
N LEU A 129 33.26 -8.04 16.63
CA LEU A 129 33.60 -6.74 17.22
C LEU A 129 34.31 -6.89 18.58
N LEU A 130 33.83 -7.78 19.43
CA LEU A 130 34.39 -8.00 20.77
C LEU A 130 35.76 -8.67 20.70
N TYR A 131 35.96 -9.58 19.75
CA TYR A 131 37.26 -10.20 19.45
C TYR A 131 38.26 -9.18 18.89
N SER A 132 37.83 -8.32 17.95
CA SER A 132 38.63 -7.22 17.42
C SER A 132 39.04 -6.23 18.51
N TRP A 133 38.12 -5.84 19.38
CA TRP A 133 38.39 -4.96 20.52
C TRP A 133 39.42 -5.55 21.49
N MET A 134 39.28 -6.84 21.82
CA MET A 134 40.24 -7.54 22.68
C MET A 134 41.65 -7.60 22.10
N ILE A 135 41.79 -7.73 20.78
CA ILE A 135 43.10 -7.83 20.11
C ILE A 135 43.77 -6.46 19.96
N GLN A 136 43.00 -5.40 19.73
CA GLN A 136 43.54 -4.10 19.30
C GLN A 136 43.67 -3.04 20.40
N GLY A 137 43.28 -3.33 21.65
CA GLY A 137 43.60 -2.42 22.78
C GLY A 137 42.87 -1.07 22.73
N GLY A 138 41.65 -1.04 22.17
CA GLY A 138 40.67 0.01 22.44
C GLY A 138 40.92 1.38 21.82
N GLU A 139 40.96 1.48 20.50
CA GLU A 139 40.42 2.65 19.79
C GLU A 139 39.67 2.16 18.54
N VAL A 140 38.34 2.09 18.64
CA VAL A 140 37.48 1.79 17.48
C VAL A 140 37.26 3.11 16.74
N ASN A 141 38.12 3.39 15.77
CA ASN A 141 37.87 4.45 14.81
C ASN A 141 36.80 3.93 13.83
N LEU A 142 35.55 4.35 14.05
CA LEU A 142 34.48 4.19 13.07
C LEU A 142 34.98 4.75 11.73
N THR A 143 34.87 3.97 10.68
CA THR A 143 35.21 4.44 9.35
C THR A 143 34.20 5.52 8.94
N GLU A 144 34.63 6.53 8.15
CA GLU A 144 33.74 7.60 7.68
C GLU A 144 32.47 7.05 6.99
N ALA A 145 32.54 5.85 6.41
CA ALA A 145 31.41 5.16 5.81
C ALA A 145 30.33 4.74 6.83
N GLU A 146 30.73 4.26 8.00
CA GLU A 146 29.80 3.85 9.07
C GLU A 146 29.12 5.06 9.73
N GLN A 147 29.79 6.21 9.76
CA GLN A 147 29.19 7.48 10.19
C GLN A 147 28.11 7.97 9.21
N VAL A 148 28.36 7.88 7.90
CA VAL A 148 27.40 8.30 6.87
C VAL A 148 26.16 7.40 6.83
N GLU A 149 26.30 6.10 7.11
CA GLU A 149 25.15 5.19 7.22
C GLU A 149 24.31 5.48 8.47
N LEU A 150 24.94 5.77 9.61
CA LEU A 150 24.24 6.19 10.83
C LEU A 150 23.48 7.51 10.63
N GLU A 151 24.06 8.47 9.90
CA GLU A 151 23.40 9.74 9.57
C GLU A 151 22.20 9.56 8.63
N LYS A 152 22.29 8.63 7.66
CA LYS A 152 21.16 8.30 6.78
C LYS A 152 20.01 7.62 7.53
N GLU A 153 20.32 6.72 8.45
CA GLU A 153 19.30 6.00 9.23
C GLU A 153 18.54 6.95 10.16
N ILE A 154 19.24 7.93 10.76
CA ILE A 154 18.63 9.03 11.54
C ILE A 154 17.75 9.93 10.66
N LEU A 155 18.17 10.21 9.42
CA LEU A 155 17.42 11.04 8.48
C LEU A 155 16.14 10.35 7.96
N ASP A 156 16.19 9.05 7.72
CA ASP A 156 15.02 8.27 7.30
C ASP A 156 14.01 8.05 8.45
N GLU A 157 14.47 7.95 9.70
CA GLU A 157 13.60 7.93 10.89
C GLU A 157 12.92 9.28 11.16
N TYR A 158 13.55 10.39 10.76
CA TYR A 158 12.97 11.74 10.83
C TYR A 158 12.10 12.13 9.63
N CYS A 159 12.25 11.45 8.50
CA CYS A 159 11.51 11.71 7.26
C CYS A 159 10.53 10.58 6.93
N GLY A 160 9.86 10.06 7.96
CA GLY A 160 8.82 9.05 7.85
C GLY A 160 7.76 9.42 6.81
N GLU A 161 7.64 8.50 5.85
CA GLU A 161 6.46 8.19 5.05
C GLU A 161 6.03 9.19 3.96
N GLY A 162 6.27 8.79 2.71
CA GLY A 162 5.17 8.47 1.79
C GLY A 162 4.23 9.58 1.30
N VAL A 163 4.45 10.84 1.66
CA VAL A 163 3.69 11.98 1.13
C VAL A 163 4.39 12.48 -0.12
N LYS A 164 3.79 12.22 -1.29
CA LYS A 164 4.08 13.00 -2.50
C LYS A 164 4.00 14.47 -2.12
N ARG A 165 5.07 15.22 -2.38
CA ARG A 165 5.16 16.69 -2.24
C ARG A 165 4.11 17.39 -3.12
N CYS A 166 2.85 17.35 -2.69
CA CYS A 166 1.76 18.22 -3.11
C CYS A 166 0.87 18.39 -1.87
N LEU A 167 1.22 19.36 -1.03
CA LEU A 167 0.29 19.89 -0.03
C LEU A 167 -0.77 20.67 -0.83
N GLN A 168 -1.81 19.98 -1.29
CA GLN A 168 -3.03 20.62 -1.78
C GLN A 168 -4.13 20.33 -0.75
N ASP A 169 -4.51 21.41 -0.07
CA ASP A 169 -5.80 21.65 0.56
C ASP A 169 -6.24 20.72 1.70
N THR A 170 -6.06 21.23 2.92
CA THR A 170 -7.17 21.30 3.86
C THR A 170 -7.24 22.74 4.36
N GLY A 171 -8.34 23.40 4.01
CA GLY A 171 -8.55 24.82 4.24
C GLY A 171 -8.44 25.19 5.71
N ASP A 172 -7.62 26.21 5.97
CA ASP A 172 -8.03 27.34 6.78
C ASP A 172 -7.09 28.53 6.49
N LEU A 173 -7.74 29.59 6.01
CA LEU A 173 -7.35 30.99 5.97
C LEU A 173 -6.13 31.37 6.84
N ALA A 174 -4.96 31.58 6.22
CA ALA A 174 -4.15 32.80 6.34
C ALA A 174 -2.78 32.63 5.66
N ASN A 175 -2.53 33.50 4.68
CA ASN A 175 -1.20 33.97 4.28
C ASN A 175 -0.20 32.94 3.71
N GLU A 176 -0.44 32.52 2.47
CA GLU A 176 0.63 32.09 1.54
C GLU A 176 1.48 33.28 1.00
N GLY A 177 1.74 34.28 1.85
CA GLY A 177 2.54 35.47 1.49
C GLY A 177 3.94 35.50 2.10
N PHE A 178 4.26 34.65 3.09
CA PHE A 178 5.38 34.98 3.99
C PHE A 178 6.77 34.46 3.60
N VAL A 179 6.93 33.66 2.54
CA VAL A 179 8.27 33.09 2.20
C VAL A 179 8.71 33.37 0.75
N GLY A 180 8.04 34.28 0.04
CA GLY A 180 8.45 34.72 -1.31
C GLY A 180 9.11 36.10 -1.38
N GLU A 181 9.06 36.91 -0.33
CA GLU A 181 9.16 38.37 -0.50
C GLU A 181 10.56 38.98 -0.29
N SER A 182 11.57 38.23 0.16
CA SER A 182 12.87 38.85 0.51
C SER A 182 13.66 39.38 -0.70
N LYS A 183 13.32 38.97 -1.93
CA LYS A 183 13.88 39.54 -3.18
C LYS A 183 12.85 40.06 -4.16
N VAL A 184 11.56 39.82 -3.93
CA VAL A 184 10.48 40.27 -4.81
C VAL A 184 10.17 41.76 -4.60
N ASN A 185 10.30 42.26 -3.37
CA ASN A 185 10.06 43.68 -3.07
C ASN A 185 11.05 44.64 -3.76
N GLU A 186 12.32 44.24 -3.94
CA GLU A 186 13.31 45.04 -4.69
C GLU A 186 13.01 45.06 -6.20
N PHE A 187 12.51 43.94 -6.74
CA PHE A 187 12.16 43.83 -8.15
C PHE A 187 10.87 44.58 -8.47
N GLU A 188 9.85 44.51 -7.61
CA GLU A 188 8.60 45.25 -7.79
C GLU A 188 8.75 46.76 -7.57
N GLY A 189 9.58 47.18 -6.61
CA GLY A 189 9.92 48.60 -6.44
C GLY A 189 10.60 49.20 -7.67
N SER A 190 11.50 48.44 -8.32
CA SER A 190 12.16 48.83 -9.57
C SER A 190 11.17 48.87 -10.76
N LYS A 191 10.15 48.01 -10.76
CA LYS A 191 9.10 47.95 -11.78
C LYS A 191 8.15 49.16 -11.71
N VAL A 192 7.74 49.56 -10.51
CA VAL A 192 6.91 50.76 -10.28
C VAL A 192 7.69 52.03 -10.64
N PHE A 193 8.99 52.09 -10.34
CA PHE A 193 9.85 53.21 -10.74
C PHE A 193 10.03 53.30 -12.27
N ALA A 194 10.14 52.17 -12.96
CA ALA A 194 10.24 52.12 -14.42
C ALA A 194 8.93 52.53 -15.12
N TRP A 195 7.77 52.28 -14.49
CA TRP A 195 6.46 52.62 -15.06
C TRP A 195 6.00 54.04 -14.70
N GLY A 196 6.53 54.63 -13.63
CA GLY A 196 6.19 56.00 -13.19
C GLY A 196 6.88 57.13 -13.98
N ARG A 197 7.64 56.83 -15.04
CA ARG A 197 8.42 57.83 -15.78
C ARG A 197 7.76 58.21 -17.12
N GLU A 198 6.71 59.03 -17.06
CA GLU A 198 6.06 59.65 -18.24
C GLU A 198 6.92 60.72 -18.96
N LYS A 199 8.23 60.79 -18.74
CA LYS A 199 9.10 61.73 -19.48
C LYS A 199 10.36 61.07 -20.01
N GLY A 200 10.26 60.62 -21.25
CA GLY A 200 11.31 60.72 -22.28
C GLY A 200 12.68 60.16 -21.93
N SER A 201 12.79 58.85 -21.75
CA SER A 201 14.04 58.14 -22.10
C SER A 201 13.72 56.68 -22.37
N ASP A 202 13.89 56.27 -23.61
CA ASP A 202 13.66 54.90 -24.07
C ASP A 202 14.75 53.99 -23.48
N THR A 203 14.47 53.38 -22.33
CA THR A 203 15.30 52.33 -21.76
C THR A 203 14.44 51.08 -21.61
N THR A 204 14.32 50.34 -22.70
CA THR A 204 13.85 48.96 -22.67
C THR A 204 14.74 48.15 -21.73
N VAL A 205 14.17 47.65 -20.63
CA VAL A 205 14.82 46.79 -19.62
C VAL A 205 14.97 45.37 -20.17
N ALA A 206 15.63 45.25 -21.31
CA ALA A 206 16.09 44.00 -21.87
C ALA A 206 17.55 44.23 -22.26
N MET A 207 18.46 43.82 -21.37
CA MET A 207 19.92 43.76 -21.47
C MET A 207 20.64 44.58 -20.40
N LYS A 208 20.97 43.89 -19.30
CA LYS A 208 22.28 43.96 -18.64
C LYS A 208 22.38 42.78 -17.67
N GLY A 209 23.28 41.84 -17.98
CA GLY A 209 23.54 40.66 -17.15
C GLY A 209 24.15 41.02 -15.79
N PRO A 210 24.14 40.09 -14.82
CA PRO A 210 24.59 40.35 -13.47
C PRO A 210 26.12 40.25 -13.42
N GLY A 211 26.79 41.38 -13.60
CA GLY A 211 28.24 41.52 -13.41
C GLY A 211 28.53 42.72 -12.55
N GLY A 212 28.52 42.55 -11.23
CA GLY A 212 29.09 43.51 -10.29
C GLY A 212 28.21 43.85 -9.10
N SER A 213 28.43 43.14 -7.99
CA SER A 213 28.59 43.71 -6.62
C SER A 213 28.43 42.60 -5.57
N HIS A 214 29.45 41.75 -5.39
CA HIS A 214 29.58 40.94 -4.18
C HIS A 214 30.68 41.54 -3.32
N GLY A 215 30.30 42.38 -2.37
CA GLY A 215 31.26 43.06 -1.51
C GLY A 215 30.61 43.75 -0.32
N SER A 216 29.90 43.01 0.54
CA SER A 216 29.62 43.43 1.93
C SER A 216 28.96 42.38 2.84
N ASP A 217 28.41 41.26 2.34
CA ASP A 217 27.62 40.33 3.17
C ASP A 217 28.43 39.25 3.94
N GLY A 218 29.73 39.46 4.11
CA GLY A 218 30.64 38.49 4.74
C GLY A 218 30.68 38.53 6.27
N GLN A 219 30.19 39.60 6.90
CA GLN A 219 30.39 39.80 8.35
C GLN A 219 29.22 39.33 9.23
N THR A 220 27.99 39.22 8.71
CA THR A 220 26.83 38.79 9.51
C THR A 220 26.72 37.27 9.65
N LYS A 221 27.14 36.50 8.63
CA LYS A 221 27.06 35.01 8.65
C LYS A 221 28.00 34.34 9.67
N ASN A 222 29.06 35.02 10.12
CA ASN A 222 29.94 34.48 11.14
C ASN A 222 29.40 34.70 12.57
N GLN A 223 28.55 35.70 12.79
CA GLN A 223 27.95 35.97 14.10
C GLN A 223 26.83 34.98 14.43
N ASP A 224 26.08 34.53 13.43
CA ASP A 224 25.01 33.54 13.62
C ASP A 224 25.54 32.13 13.92
N LYS A 225 26.70 31.76 13.35
CA LYS A 225 27.33 30.45 13.62
C LYS A 225 27.84 30.34 15.06
N SER A 226 28.46 31.39 15.60
CA SER A 226 28.94 31.38 16.99
C SER A 226 27.79 31.31 18.01
N ALA A 227 26.64 31.92 17.71
CA ALA A 227 25.47 31.87 18.59
C ALA A 227 24.82 30.48 18.64
N ILE A 228 24.90 29.70 17.55
CA ILE A 228 24.38 28.34 17.48
C ILE A 228 25.30 27.37 18.24
N GLU A 229 26.63 27.51 18.11
CA GLU A 229 27.60 26.70 18.86
C GLU A 229 27.53 26.93 20.37
N GLU A 230 27.32 28.17 20.81
CA GLU A 230 27.16 28.48 22.24
C GLU A 230 25.89 27.83 22.83
N LYS A 231 24.80 27.81 22.07
CA LYS A 231 23.55 27.12 22.49
C LYS A 231 23.72 25.61 22.56
N ARG A 232 24.44 24.99 21.62
CA ARG A 232 24.78 23.56 21.66
C ARG A 232 25.59 23.21 22.90
N ARG A 233 26.58 24.04 23.27
CA ARG A 233 27.40 23.82 24.47
C ARG A 233 26.56 23.87 25.75
N LYS A 234 25.67 24.86 25.89
CA LYS A 234 24.76 25.00 27.05
C LYS A 234 23.77 23.82 27.18
N LEU A 235 23.32 23.25 26.07
CA LEU A 235 22.47 22.06 26.10
C LEU A 235 23.23 20.82 26.58
N LEU A 236 24.44 20.58 26.08
CA LEU A 236 25.26 19.43 26.51
C LEU A 236 25.65 19.49 27.99
N GLU A 237 25.83 20.70 28.54
CA GLU A 237 26.13 20.91 29.96
C GLU A 237 24.91 20.70 30.86
N LYS A 238 23.69 20.84 30.33
CA LYS A 238 22.44 20.60 31.05
C LYS A 238 22.05 19.12 31.16
N TYR A 239 22.59 18.28 30.26
CA TYR A 239 22.32 16.85 30.19
C TYR A 239 23.51 15.97 30.63
N LYS A 240 24.53 16.58 31.24
CA LYS A 240 25.55 15.91 32.05
C LYS A 240 25.18 16.00 33.53
#